data_AF-A0A0P4W5F1-F1
#
_entry.id   AF-A0A0P4W5F1-F1
#
_cell.length_a   1.000
_cell.length_b   1.000
_cell.length_c   1.000
_cell.angle_alpha   90.00
_cell.angle_beta   90.00
_cell.angle_gamma   90.00
#
_symmetry.space_group_name_H-M   'P 1'
#
loop_
_entity.id
_entity.type
_entity.pdbx_description
1 polymer ?
#
loop_
_entity_poly.entity_id
_entity_poly.type
_entity_poly.pdbx_seq_one_letter_code
_entity_poly.pdbx_strand_id
1 'polypeptide(L)'
;MTHQDNDKHVTVVRNATDLQRLKLEKLMKNPEKPAFIPDRPKDKRFSDPAEFVRNVMGSSAGAGSGEFHVYRHIRRREYARQEFLQNCKEKEDLDEEYHIRLENNRRAVEEKASKNRAKRQRKKERQKVKRQKKNVHEKTESFSSESSEEEEPKVPDEGNKIKTPTTTCHKEADRTF
;
A
#
# COMPACT_ATOMS: atom_id res chain seq x y z
N MET A 1 20.56 -15.86 50.26
CA MET A 1 20.92 -15.24 48.96
C MET A 1 21.32 -16.36 48.01
N THR A 2 20.38 -16.91 47.24
CA THR A 2 20.66 -18.00 46.29
C THR A 2 21.06 -17.39 44.95
N HIS A 3 22.36 -17.27 44.71
CA HIS A 3 22.88 -17.11 43.36
C HIS A 3 22.61 -18.42 42.62
N GLN A 4 21.57 -18.44 41.78
CA GLN A 4 21.41 -19.50 40.80
C GLN A 4 22.39 -19.21 39.68
N ASP A 5 23.53 -19.91 39.71
CA ASP A 5 24.48 -19.96 38.62
C ASP A 5 23.74 -20.47 37.37
N ASN A 6 23.41 -19.55 36.48
CA ASN A 6 22.78 -19.85 35.21
C ASN A 6 23.86 -20.44 34.30
N ASP A 7 24.03 -21.75 34.32
CA ASP A 7 24.82 -22.47 33.32
C ASP A 7 24.31 -22.08 31.93
N LYS A 8 25.13 -21.33 31.19
CA LYS A 8 24.78 -20.83 29.86
C LYS A 8 24.81 -21.99 28.87
N HIS A 9 23.70 -22.73 28.80
CA HIS A 9 23.52 -23.77 27.78
C HIS A 9 23.49 -23.11 26.39
N VAL A 10 24.46 -23.47 25.56
CA VAL A 10 24.53 -23.01 24.17
C VAL A 10 23.56 -23.83 23.33
N THR A 11 22.32 -23.36 23.21
CA THR A 11 21.32 -24.01 22.35
C THR A 11 21.58 -23.67 20.89
N VAL A 12 21.95 -24.67 20.09
CA VAL A 12 22.11 -24.51 18.64
C VAL A 12 20.73 -24.44 17.99
N VAL A 13 20.46 -23.33 17.32
CA VAL A 13 19.21 -23.12 16.58
C VAL A 13 19.25 -23.93 15.30
N ARG A 14 18.23 -24.76 15.05
CA ARG A 14 18.07 -25.50 13.80
C ARG A 14 16.89 -24.98 12.98
N ASN A 15 15.77 -24.69 13.65
CA ASN A 15 14.52 -24.26 13.02
C ASN A 15 14.07 -22.85 13.46
N ALA A 16 13.14 -22.26 12.70
CA ALA A 16 12.51 -20.97 13.05
C ALA A 16 11.79 -21.03 14.41
N THR A 17 11.22 -22.18 14.76
CA THR A 17 10.60 -22.47 16.06
C THR A 17 11.61 -22.36 17.19
N ASP A 18 12.85 -22.81 16.98
CA ASP A 18 13.89 -22.79 18.00
C ASP A 18 14.34 -21.35 18.28
N LEU A 19 14.42 -20.49 17.25
CA LEU A 19 14.67 -19.06 17.42
C LEU A 19 13.59 -18.39 18.27
N GLN A 20 12.32 -18.70 17.99
CA GLN A 20 11.19 -18.15 18.72
C GLN A 20 11.20 -18.63 20.17
N ARG A 21 11.45 -19.94 20.38
CA ARG A 21 11.58 -20.53 21.71
C ARG A 21 12.65 -19.83 22.53
N LEU A 22 13.85 -19.61 21.97
CA LEU A 22 14.93 -18.90 22.67
C LEU A 22 14.57 -17.45 23.02
N LYS A 23 13.91 -16.73 22.11
CA LYS A 23 13.43 -15.37 22.37
C LYS A 23 12.38 -15.35 23.49
N LEU A 24 11.47 -16.33 23.47
CA LEU A 24 10.42 -16.48 24.47
C LEU A 24 11.00 -16.85 25.84
N GLU A 25 11.91 -17.83 25.91
CA GLU A 25 12.65 -18.18 27.14
C GLU A 25 13.39 -16.96 27.69
N LYS A 26 14.02 -16.15 26.83
CA LYS A 26 14.67 -14.90 27.25
C LYS A 26 13.71 -13.86 27.83
N LEU A 27 12.50 -13.73 27.27
CA LEU A 27 11.47 -12.82 27.77
C LEU A 27 10.87 -13.34 29.09
N MET A 28 10.60 -14.65 29.18
CA MET A 28 10.01 -15.27 30.37
C MET A 28 10.97 -15.36 31.56
N LYS A 29 12.29 -15.23 31.36
CA LYS A 29 13.25 -15.12 32.47
C LYS A 29 12.95 -13.95 33.41
N ASN A 30 12.35 -12.86 32.90
CA ASN A 30 12.01 -11.68 33.68
C ASN A 30 10.60 -11.18 33.29
N PRO A 31 9.52 -11.82 33.82
CA PRO A 31 8.16 -11.50 33.41
C PRO A 31 7.66 -10.12 33.89
N GLU A 32 8.27 -9.55 34.94
CA GLU A 32 7.92 -8.22 35.45
C GLU A 32 8.43 -7.08 34.55
N LYS A 33 9.46 -7.33 33.72
CA LYS A 33 10.01 -6.31 32.82
C LYS A 33 9.12 -6.19 31.57
N PRO A 34 8.54 -5.01 31.28
CA PRO A 34 7.75 -4.84 30.06
C PRO A 34 8.63 -5.11 28.82
N ALA A 35 8.05 -5.80 27.85
CA ALA A 35 8.73 -6.10 26.60
C ALA A 35 8.98 -4.80 25.80
N PHE A 36 10.21 -4.61 25.33
CA PHE A 36 10.56 -3.48 24.48
C PHE A 36 10.01 -3.69 23.07
N ILE A 37 8.99 -2.91 22.71
CA ILE A 37 8.48 -2.82 21.34
C ILE A 37 9.04 -1.51 20.76
N PRO A 38 9.89 -1.58 19.71
CA PRO A 38 10.45 -0.37 19.12
C PRO A 38 9.35 0.44 18.42
N ASP A 39 9.40 1.75 18.60
CA ASP A 39 8.57 2.67 17.84
C ASP A 39 8.90 2.63 16.35
N ARG A 40 7.94 3.06 15.51
CA ARG A 40 8.16 3.17 14.06
C ARG A 40 9.43 4.01 13.79
N PRO A 41 10.34 3.54 12.92
CA PRO A 41 11.52 4.30 12.56
C PRO A 41 11.09 5.64 11.95
N LYS A 42 11.68 6.73 12.45
CA LYS A 42 11.45 8.08 11.90
C LYS A 42 12.08 8.17 10.53
N ASP A 43 11.41 8.88 9.62
CA ASP A 43 12.00 9.18 8.31
C ASP A 43 13.28 9.99 8.48
N LYS A 44 14.25 9.74 7.59
CA LYS A 44 15.50 10.51 7.57
C LYS A 44 15.14 11.96 7.30
N ARG A 45 15.56 12.87 8.16
CA ARG A 45 15.37 14.32 8.00
C ARG A 45 16.72 15.01 8.13
N PHE A 46 16.94 16.07 7.36
CA PHE A 46 18.11 16.91 7.54
C PHE A 46 17.93 17.74 8.81
N SER A 47 19.03 18.02 9.49
CA SER A 47 19.04 19.03 10.53
C SER A 47 18.66 20.36 9.92
N ASP A 48 17.78 21.09 10.59
CA ASP A 48 17.45 22.45 10.21
C ASP A 48 18.72 23.31 10.19
N PRO A 49 18.80 24.29 9.27
CA PRO A 49 19.91 25.23 9.26
C PRO A 49 19.94 26.01 10.59
N ALA A 50 21.14 26.29 11.08
CA ALA A 50 21.29 27.10 12.28
C ALA A 50 20.78 28.53 12.00
N GLU A 51 19.97 29.06 12.93
CA GLU A 51 19.36 30.38 12.80
C GLU A 51 20.39 31.50 12.74
N PHE A 52 21.43 31.43 13.59
CA PHE A 52 22.50 32.43 13.64
C PHE A 52 23.87 31.78 13.50
N VAL A 53 24.62 32.25 12.51
CA VAL A 53 26.05 31.95 12.38
C VAL A 53 26.81 33.04 13.12
N ARG A 54 27.42 32.70 14.26
CA ARG A 54 28.11 33.67 15.14
C ARG A 54 29.48 34.10 14.60
N ASN A 55 30.10 33.28 13.76
CA ASN A 55 31.51 33.43 13.36
C ASN A 55 31.63 33.90 11.91
N VAL A 56 30.78 34.83 11.48
CA VAL A 56 30.84 35.41 10.13
C VAL A 56 31.93 36.48 10.10
N MET A 57 32.95 36.26 9.28
CA MET A 57 34.00 37.24 9.02
C MET A 57 33.46 38.33 8.07
N GLY A 58 33.99 39.56 8.15
CA GLY A 58 33.50 40.70 7.36
C GLY A 58 33.54 40.45 5.85
N SER A 59 32.62 41.06 5.10
CA SER A 59 32.41 40.78 3.67
C SER A 59 33.61 41.09 2.76
N SER A 60 34.50 41.99 3.19
CA SER A 60 35.72 42.35 2.46
C SER A 60 36.98 41.63 2.97
N ALA A 61 36.85 40.76 3.96
CA ALA A 61 37.98 40.00 4.48
C ALA A 61 38.42 38.92 3.48
N GLY A 62 39.74 38.68 3.38
CA GLY A 62 40.30 37.67 2.48
C GLY A 62 39.96 36.24 2.90
N ALA A 63 40.21 35.27 2.01
CA ALA A 63 39.95 33.86 2.30
C ALA A 63 40.89 33.33 3.41
N GLY A 64 40.32 32.90 4.53
CA GLY A 64 41.05 32.26 5.62
C GLY A 64 41.37 30.79 5.35
N SER A 65 42.30 30.21 6.11
CA SER A 65 42.70 28.80 5.96
C SER A 65 41.58 27.79 6.24
N GLY A 66 40.58 28.17 7.05
CA GLY A 66 39.43 27.33 7.38
C GLY A 66 38.25 27.40 6.39
N GLU A 67 38.25 28.38 5.49
CA GLU A 67 37.10 28.66 4.61
C GLU A 67 36.82 27.51 3.63
N PHE A 68 37.88 26.84 3.15
CA PHE A 68 37.76 25.65 2.30
C PHE A 68 36.94 24.54 2.97
N HIS A 69 37.19 24.27 4.26
CA HIS A 69 36.46 23.23 4.97
C HIS A 69 35.01 23.63 5.23
N VAL A 70 34.77 24.91 5.54
CA VAL A 70 33.41 25.46 5.69
C VAL A 70 32.62 25.23 4.40
N TYR A 71 33.14 25.64 3.23
CA TYR A 71 32.50 25.39 1.93
C TYR A 71 32.27 23.90 1.67
N ARG A 72 33.27 23.05 1.92
CA ARG A 72 33.14 21.59 1.74
C ARG A 72 31.99 21.01 2.57
N HIS A 73 31.85 21.43 3.82
CA HIS A 73 30.78 20.96 4.70
C HIS A 73 29.41 21.48 4.28
N ILE A 74 29.31 22.76 3.91
CA ILE A 74 28.07 23.37 3.41
C ILE A 74 27.63 22.70 2.10
N ARG A 75 28.55 22.51 1.15
CA ARG A 75 28.26 21.88 -0.14
C ARG A 75 27.78 20.44 0.03
N ARG A 76 28.45 19.65 0.87
CA ARG A 76 28.02 18.26 1.16
C ARG A 76 26.64 18.23 1.80
N ARG A 77 26.36 19.14 2.74
CA ARG A 77 25.05 19.26 3.38
C ARG A 77 23.97 19.61 2.35
N GLU A 78 24.26 20.56 1.47
CA GLU A 78 23.31 21.02 0.46
C GLU A 78 23.03 19.95 -0.61
N TYR A 79 24.05 19.24 -1.10
CA TYR A 79 23.84 18.14 -2.04
C TYR A 79 23.01 17.01 -1.43
N ALA A 80 23.32 16.59 -0.21
CA ALA A 80 22.52 15.59 0.46
C ALA A 80 21.06 16.06 0.66
N ARG A 81 20.85 17.35 0.98
CA ARG A 81 19.51 17.94 1.09
C ARG A 81 18.75 17.93 -0.24
N GLN A 82 19.41 18.32 -1.34
CA GLN A 82 18.83 18.34 -2.68
C GLN A 82 18.47 16.93 -3.16
N GLU A 83 19.39 15.97 -3.02
CA GLU A 83 19.15 14.56 -3.36
C GLU A 83 17.95 13.98 -2.60
N PHE A 84 17.83 14.29 -1.30
CA PHE A 84 16.68 13.84 -0.53
C PHE A 84 15.37 14.48 -0.98
N LEU A 85 15.36 15.79 -1.23
CA LEU A 85 14.14 16.47 -1.68
C LEU A 85 13.68 15.90 -3.02
N GLN A 86 14.61 15.63 -3.92
CA GLN A 86 14.32 14.97 -5.19
C GLN A 86 13.77 13.55 -4.98
N ASN A 87 14.43 12.73 -4.15
CA ASN A 87 13.97 11.38 -3.84
C ASN A 87 12.59 11.34 -3.14
N CYS A 88 12.29 12.32 -2.28
CA CYS A 88 10.97 12.44 -1.64
C CYS A 88 9.91 12.79 -2.66
N LYS A 89 10.18 13.78 -3.52
CA LYS A 89 9.27 14.16 -4.60
C LYS A 89 8.98 12.97 -5.53
N GLU A 90 10.01 12.26 -5.98
CA GLU A 90 9.85 11.09 -6.85
C GLU A 90 8.99 9.99 -6.20
N LYS A 91 9.14 9.77 -4.89
CA LYS A 91 8.29 8.82 -4.15
C LYS A 91 6.85 9.30 -4.02
N GLU A 92 6.65 10.57 -3.68
CA GLU A 92 5.33 11.18 -3.56
C GLU A 92 4.58 11.09 -4.90
N ASP A 93 5.23 11.47 -6.01
CA ASP A 93 4.66 11.37 -7.36
C ASP A 93 4.25 9.92 -7.69
N LEU A 94 5.10 8.93 -7.39
CA LEU A 94 4.82 7.51 -7.62
C LEU A 94 3.67 6.97 -6.74
N ASP A 95 3.61 7.38 -5.48
CA ASP A 95 2.56 6.97 -4.54
C ASP A 95 1.21 7.58 -4.96
N GLU A 96 1.20 8.86 -5.36
CA GLU A 96 0.01 9.53 -5.90
C GLU A 96 -0.51 8.82 -7.16
N GLU A 97 0.38 8.53 -8.12
CA GLU A 97 0.01 7.77 -9.30
C GLU A 97 -0.57 6.39 -8.95
N TYR A 98 0.02 5.70 -7.98
CA TYR A 98 -0.46 4.41 -7.51
C TYR A 98 -1.85 4.51 -6.90
N HIS A 99 -2.10 5.50 -6.04
CA HIS A 99 -3.40 5.74 -5.44
C HIS A 99 -4.47 6.07 -6.48
N ILE A 100 -4.16 6.94 -7.45
CA ILE A 100 -5.06 7.27 -8.57
C ILE A 100 -5.40 6.00 -9.37
N ARG A 101 -4.41 5.16 -9.70
CA ARG A 101 -4.64 3.89 -10.41
C ARG A 101 -5.54 2.95 -9.60
N LEU A 102 -5.31 2.84 -8.29
CA LEU A 102 -6.11 1.99 -7.41
C LEU A 102 -7.58 2.46 -7.33
N GLU A 103 -7.80 3.75 -7.17
CA GLU A 103 -9.13 4.34 -7.16
C GLU A 103 -9.88 4.15 -8.48
N ASN A 104 -9.20 4.38 -9.61
CA ASN A 104 -9.80 4.20 -10.92
C ASN A 104 -10.20 2.74 -11.16
N ASN A 105 -9.35 1.79 -10.76
CA ASN A 105 -9.68 0.36 -10.82
C ASN A 105 -10.87 0.01 -9.94
N ARG A 106 -10.92 0.55 -8.72
CA ARG A 106 -12.04 0.36 -7.80
C ARG A 106 -13.35 0.90 -8.37
N ARG A 107 -13.35 2.13 -8.89
CA ARG A 107 -14.52 2.75 -9.54
C ARG A 107 -14.98 1.93 -10.74
N ALA A 108 -14.07 1.49 -11.62
CA ALA A 108 -14.41 0.66 -12.78
C ALA A 108 -15.04 -0.68 -12.40
N VAL A 109 -14.56 -1.32 -11.32
CA VAL A 109 -15.16 -2.56 -10.78
C VAL A 109 -16.53 -2.29 -10.17
N GLU A 110 -16.67 -1.23 -9.39
CA GLU A 110 -17.94 -0.83 -8.75
C GLU A 110 -19.02 -0.48 -9.79
N GLU A 111 -18.66 0.21 -10.87
CA GLU A 111 -19.57 0.52 -11.99
C GLU A 111 -20.05 -0.75 -12.72
N LYS A 112 -19.14 -1.69 -12.99
CA LYS A 112 -19.52 -2.97 -13.60
C LYS A 112 -20.41 -3.77 -12.65
N ALA A 113 -20.06 -3.80 -11.36
CA ALA A 113 -20.84 -4.51 -10.34
C ALA A 113 -22.23 -3.88 -10.13
N SER A 114 -22.35 -2.56 -10.13
CA SER A 114 -23.63 -1.84 -9.96
C SER A 114 -24.55 -2.05 -11.16
N LYS A 115 -24.03 -1.95 -12.39
CA LYS A 115 -24.77 -2.27 -13.63
C LYS A 115 -25.30 -3.72 -13.60
N ASN A 116 -24.45 -4.68 -13.24
CA ASN A 116 -24.84 -6.08 -13.14
C ASN A 116 -25.83 -6.35 -12.01
N ARG A 117 -25.67 -5.68 -10.86
CA ARG A 117 -26.60 -5.76 -9.72
C ARG A 117 -27.97 -5.21 -10.11
N ALA A 118 -28.03 -4.05 -10.78
CA ALA A 118 -29.27 -3.44 -11.26
C ALA A 118 -29.99 -4.35 -12.27
N LYS A 119 -29.26 -4.96 -13.22
CA LYS A 119 -29.83 -5.96 -14.14
C LYS A 119 -30.45 -7.14 -13.40
N ARG A 120 -29.75 -7.69 -12.39
CA ARG A 120 -30.25 -8.81 -11.57
C ARG A 120 -31.47 -8.42 -10.73
N GLN A 121 -31.50 -7.21 -10.15
CA GLN A 121 -32.64 -6.70 -9.39
C GLN A 121 -33.87 -6.54 -10.26
N ARG A 122 -33.75 -5.89 -11.43
CA ARG A 122 -34.84 -5.78 -12.41
C ARG A 122 -35.37 -7.16 -12.83
N LYS A 123 -34.50 -8.14 -13.07
CA LYS A 123 -34.92 -9.53 -13.38
C LYS A 123 -35.67 -10.17 -12.20
N LYS A 124 -35.18 -10.00 -10.97
CA LYS A 124 -35.85 -10.51 -9.76
C LYS A 124 -37.22 -9.87 -9.56
N GLU A 125 -37.36 -8.56 -9.75
CA GLU A 125 -38.64 -7.85 -9.68
C GLU A 125 -39.62 -8.33 -10.74
N ARG A 126 -39.20 -8.44 -12.00
CA ARG A 126 -40.02 -9.01 -13.09
C ARG A 126 -40.46 -10.44 -12.77
N GLN A 127 -39.58 -11.28 -12.24
CA GLN A 127 -39.93 -12.65 -11.81
C GLN A 127 -40.90 -12.67 -10.63
N LYS A 128 -40.74 -11.79 -9.64
CA LYS A 128 -41.69 -11.64 -8.52
C LYS A 128 -43.07 -11.23 -9.01
N VAL A 129 -43.16 -10.24 -9.91
CA VAL A 129 -44.42 -9.81 -10.51
C VAL A 129 -45.04 -10.94 -11.33
N LYS A 130 -44.27 -11.68 -12.14
CA LYS A 130 -44.77 -12.85 -12.88
C LYS A 130 -45.28 -13.96 -11.94
N ARG A 131 -44.60 -14.23 -10.82
CA ARG A 131 -45.05 -15.20 -9.81
C ARG A 131 -46.31 -14.73 -9.08
N GLN A 132 -46.41 -13.45 -8.74
CA GLN A 132 -47.63 -12.89 -8.15
C GLN A 132 -48.79 -12.95 -9.14
N LYS A 133 -48.57 -12.58 -10.41
CA LYS A 133 -49.56 -12.73 -11.48
C LYS A 133 -49.95 -14.19 -11.68
N LYS A 134 -49.01 -15.15 -11.67
CA LYS A 134 -49.34 -16.59 -11.72
C LYS A 134 -50.10 -17.08 -10.49
N ASN A 135 -49.78 -16.63 -9.28
CA ASN A 135 -50.54 -17.01 -8.08
C ASN A 135 -51.94 -16.37 -8.05
N VAL A 136 -52.09 -15.16 -8.60
CA VAL A 136 -53.39 -14.52 -8.80
C VAL A 136 -54.15 -15.24 -9.90
N HIS A 137 -53.49 -15.58 -11.01
CA HIS A 137 -54.04 -16.33 -12.12
C HIS A 137 -54.39 -17.76 -11.72
N GLU A 138 -53.64 -18.49 -10.89
CA GLU A 138 -54.09 -19.78 -10.31
C GLU A 138 -55.29 -19.61 -9.36
N LYS A 139 -55.44 -18.44 -8.72
CA LYS A 139 -56.65 -18.09 -7.96
C LYS A 139 -57.80 -17.59 -8.83
N THR A 140 -57.54 -17.12 -10.05
CA THR A 140 -58.54 -16.57 -10.97
C THR A 140 -58.74 -17.43 -12.22
N GLU A 141 -57.99 -18.50 -12.47
CA GLU A 141 -58.10 -19.51 -13.55
C GLU A 141 -59.01 -20.67 -13.13
N SER A 142 -59.78 -20.47 -12.07
CA SER A 142 -61.19 -20.88 -12.11
C SER A 142 -62.03 -20.00 -13.05
N PHE A 143 -61.45 -18.98 -13.71
CA PHE A 143 -62.13 -17.92 -14.45
C PHE A 143 -61.20 -17.26 -15.52
N SER A 144 -61.09 -17.91 -16.68
CA SER A 144 -60.81 -17.27 -17.99
C SER A 144 -59.35 -17.03 -18.43
N SER A 145 -58.98 -17.90 -19.38
CA SER A 145 -57.84 -17.95 -20.29
C SER A 145 -57.60 -16.69 -21.16
N GLU A 146 -56.34 -16.61 -21.62
CA GLU A 146 -55.80 -16.06 -22.87
C GLU A 146 -55.17 -14.64 -22.92
N SER A 147 -53.87 -14.62 -23.28
CA SER A 147 -53.32 -13.92 -24.48
C SER A 147 -52.14 -12.94 -24.31
N SER A 148 -51.27 -13.03 -25.32
CA SER A 148 -50.29 -12.08 -25.89
C SER A 148 -48.82 -12.05 -25.43
N GLU A 149 -47.99 -12.39 -26.42
CA GLU A 149 -46.54 -12.21 -26.56
C GLU A 149 -46.15 -10.73 -26.71
N GLU A 150 -44.85 -10.42 -26.56
CA GLU A 150 -44.04 -9.57 -27.47
C GLU A 150 -42.67 -9.17 -26.85
N GLU A 151 -41.64 -9.34 -27.69
CA GLU A 151 -40.38 -8.61 -27.88
C GLU A 151 -39.27 -8.54 -26.80
N GLU A 152 -38.12 -9.10 -27.19
CA GLU A 152 -36.80 -9.07 -26.55
C GLU A 152 -35.90 -7.98 -27.20
N PRO A 153 -35.31 -7.04 -26.44
CA PRO A 153 -34.24 -6.21 -26.97
C PRO A 153 -32.86 -6.90 -26.82
N LYS A 154 -32.25 -7.28 -27.95
CA LYS A 154 -30.85 -7.70 -28.03
C LYS A 154 -29.92 -6.52 -27.73
N VAL A 155 -29.03 -6.68 -26.75
CA VAL A 155 -27.93 -5.74 -26.48
C VAL A 155 -26.63 -6.37 -27.01
N PRO A 156 -25.83 -5.66 -27.82
CA PRO A 156 -24.62 -6.22 -28.41
C PRO A 156 -23.55 -6.51 -27.35
N ASP A 157 -22.91 -7.67 -27.50
CA ASP A 157 -21.79 -8.16 -26.71
C ASP A 157 -20.48 -7.61 -27.30
N GLU A 158 -20.03 -6.46 -26.80
CA GLU A 158 -18.69 -5.94 -27.10
C GLU A 158 -17.69 -6.52 -26.09
N GLY A 159 -17.06 -7.62 -26.50
CA GLY A 159 -15.97 -8.28 -25.81
C GLY A 159 -14.72 -7.41 -25.76
N ASN A 160 -14.67 -6.51 -24.77
CA ASN A 160 -13.50 -5.66 -24.56
C ASN A 160 -12.39 -6.47 -23.86
N LYS A 161 -11.53 -7.11 -24.65
CA LYS A 161 -10.28 -7.76 -24.20
C LYS A 161 -9.36 -6.69 -23.60
N ILE A 162 -9.34 -6.61 -22.27
CA ILE A 162 -8.32 -5.84 -21.55
C ILE A 162 -6.98 -6.52 -21.81
N LYS A 163 -6.19 -5.96 -22.72
CA LYS A 163 -4.77 -6.29 -22.86
C LYS A 163 -4.09 -5.77 -21.59
N THR A 164 -3.76 -6.67 -20.67
CA THR A 164 -2.81 -6.37 -19.59
C THR A 164 -1.45 -6.06 -20.23
N PRO A 165 -0.79 -4.95 -19.92
CA PRO A 165 0.59 -4.76 -20.34
C PRO A 165 1.45 -5.80 -19.62
N THR A 166 2.01 -6.74 -20.38
CA THR A 166 3.09 -7.61 -19.93
C THR A 166 4.26 -6.71 -19.52
N THR A 167 4.57 -6.67 -18.22
CA THR A 167 5.79 -6.06 -17.71
C THR A 167 6.97 -6.86 -18.24
N THR A 168 7.59 -6.39 -19.32
CA THR A 168 8.85 -6.94 -19.83
C THR A 168 9.93 -6.64 -18.79
N CYS A 169 10.31 -7.66 -18.02
CA CYS A 169 11.48 -7.61 -17.16
C CYS A 169 12.72 -7.66 -18.06
N HIS A 170 13.29 -6.51 -18.38
CA HIS A 170 14.66 -6.46 -18.91
C HIS A 170 15.60 -6.93 -17.79
N LYS A 171 16.01 -8.19 -17.89
CA LYS A 171 17.22 -8.67 -17.24
C LYS A 171 18.38 -7.95 -17.91
N GLU A 172 18.92 -6.91 -17.26
CA GLU A 172 20.29 -6.48 -17.54
C GLU A 172 21.22 -7.62 -17.10
N ALA A 173 21.66 -8.40 -18.08
CA ALA A 173 22.76 -9.31 -17.95
C ALA A 173 24.04 -8.58 -18.41
N ASP A 174 25.06 -8.72 -17.59
CA ASP A 174 26.50 -8.67 -17.91
C ASP A 174 27.07 -7.26 -18.13
N ARG A 175 27.68 -6.61 -17.14
CA ARG A 175 29.04 -6.87 -16.60
C ARG A 175 30.06 -7.27 -17.68
N THR A 176 30.70 -6.26 -18.25
CA THR A 176 32.07 -6.26 -18.82
C THR A 176 32.57 -4.81 -18.73
N PHE A 177 33.77 -4.44 -18.29
CA PHE A 177 35.04 -5.11 -17.98
C PHE A 177 35.69 -4.37 -16.80
#